data_AF-A0A0L9U0S2-F1
#
_entry.id   AF-A0A0L9U0S2-F1
#
_cell.length_a   1.000
_cell.length_b   1.000
_cell.length_c   1.000
_cell.angle_alpha   90.00
_cell.angle_beta   90.00
_cell.angle_gamma   90.00
#
_symmetry.space_group_name_H-M   'P 1'
#
loop_
_entity.id
_entity.type
_entity.pdbx_description
1 polymer ?
#
loop_
_entity_poly.entity_id
_entity_poly.type
_entity_poly.pdbx_seq_one_letter_code
_entity_poly.pdbx_strand_id
1 'polypeptide(L)'
;MINSLPISLLSFLGRLAAIWNVVGVFVLMIGIPSVATERASAKFVFTNFNTENADGISSKPYIFLLGLLMSQYTLTGYDASAYMTEETREADINGPKGIISAVGISVIVGWGYILGITFAVTDIHYLLSEDNDAGGYAIAEVFYLVFKNRYGNGAGGIICLVIIAVAIFFCGMSSVTSNSRMVFAFSRDGALPFSSSWRKVNKQEVPIYAVWLSVSISFCMALTSLGSIVAFEAMVSIATIGLYIAYALPIFFRVTLAQKDFVPGPFNLGRYGVIVGWVAVLWVLIISILFSLPVSYPITMETLNYTPVAVGCLLILVVSFWLISGRHWFKGPITTI
;
A
#
# COMPACT_ATOMS: atom_id res chain seq x y z
N MET A 1 -19.48 0.44 7.96
CA MET A 1 -20.23 0.07 9.18
C MET A 1 -19.31 -0.19 10.37
N ILE A 2 -18.34 -1.11 10.28
CA ILE A 2 -17.42 -1.41 11.40
C ILE A 2 -16.71 -0.14 11.91
N ASN A 3 -16.21 0.69 11.00
CA ASN A 3 -15.54 1.96 11.34
C ASN A 3 -16.45 3.06 11.90
N SER A 4 -17.74 2.78 12.07
CA SER A 4 -18.69 3.65 12.76
C SER A 4 -18.97 3.22 14.20
N LEU A 5 -18.40 2.07 14.63
CA LEU A 5 -18.53 1.52 15.98
C LEU A 5 -17.56 2.22 16.96
N PRO A 6 -17.75 2.06 18.28
CA PRO A 6 -16.90 2.70 19.28
C PRO A 6 -15.40 2.41 19.10
N ILE A 7 -14.58 3.38 19.48
CA ILE A 7 -13.10 3.30 19.43
C ILE A 7 -12.58 2.06 20.16
N SER A 8 -13.21 1.66 21.28
CA SER A 8 -12.83 0.46 22.03
C SER A 8 -12.92 -0.83 21.21
N LEU A 9 -13.95 -0.96 20.37
CA LEU A 9 -14.12 -2.11 19.49
C LEU A 9 -13.14 -2.05 18.31
N LEU A 10 -12.91 -0.86 17.74
CA LEU A 10 -11.91 -0.68 16.69
C LEU A 10 -10.50 -1.01 17.18
N SER A 11 -10.15 -0.60 18.40
CA SER A 11 -8.88 -0.96 19.04
C SER A 11 -8.76 -2.48 19.27
N PHE A 12 -9.84 -3.14 19.70
CA PHE A 12 -9.87 -4.59 19.81
C PHE A 12 -9.67 -5.29 18.47
N LEU A 13 -10.40 -4.87 17.43
CA LEU A 13 -10.26 -5.41 16.08
C LEU A 13 -8.87 -5.14 15.50
N GLY A 14 -8.27 -3.98 15.79
CA GLY A 14 -6.89 -3.66 15.39
C GLY A 14 -5.85 -4.59 16.03
N ARG A 15 -6.02 -4.95 17.31
CA ARG A 15 -5.16 -5.95 17.97
C ARG A 15 -5.34 -7.34 17.37
N LEU A 16 -6.58 -7.75 17.14
CA LEU A 16 -6.87 -9.03 16.47
C LEU A 16 -6.27 -9.06 15.06
N ALA A 17 -6.40 -7.97 14.31
CA ALA A 17 -5.81 -7.81 12.99
C ALA A 17 -4.30 -7.97 13.04
N ALA A 18 -3.62 -7.33 14.00
CA ALA A 18 -2.17 -7.44 14.15
C ALA A 18 -1.76 -8.89 14.43
N ILE A 19 -2.43 -9.58 15.36
CA ILE A 19 -2.16 -10.99 15.67
C ILE A 19 -2.42 -11.87 14.45
N TRP A 20 -3.54 -11.66 13.76
CA TRP A 20 -3.91 -12.42 12.56
C TRP A 20 -2.88 -12.25 11.44
N ASN A 21 -2.43 -11.02 11.19
CA ASN A 21 -1.42 -10.75 10.16
C ASN A 21 -0.09 -11.42 10.50
N VAL A 22 0.38 -11.28 11.75
CA VAL A 22 1.64 -11.91 12.19
C VAL A 22 1.55 -13.44 12.09
N VAL A 23 0.54 -14.04 12.71
CA VAL A 23 0.36 -15.50 12.71
C VAL A 23 0.14 -16.00 11.28
N GLY A 24 -0.71 -15.33 10.50
CA GLY A 24 -1.04 -15.69 9.13
C GLY A 24 0.21 -15.69 8.24
N VAL A 25 1.04 -14.65 8.29
CA VAL A 25 2.30 -14.59 7.55
C VAL A 25 3.22 -15.76 7.91
N PHE A 26 3.41 -16.07 9.20
CA PHE A 26 4.29 -17.17 9.59
C PHE A 26 3.72 -18.54 9.21
N VAL A 27 2.40 -18.72 9.33
CA VAL A 27 1.71 -19.95 8.87
C VAL A 27 1.92 -20.14 7.38
N LEU A 28 1.78 -19.10 6.56
CA LEU A 28 1.97 -19.23 5.12
C LEU A 28 3.46 -19.37 4.74
N MET A 29 4.35 -18.60 5.38
CA MET A 29 5.80 -18.64 5.16
C MET A 29 6.41 -20.01 5.45
N ILE A 30 5.96 -20.68 6.51
CA ILE A 30 6.47 -21.99 6.91
C ILE A 30 5.62 -23.12 6.30
N GLY A 31 4.30 -22.96 6.28
CA GLY A 31 3.36 -24.00 5.87
C GLY A 31 3.47 -24.36 4.40
N ILE A 32 3.53 -23.37 3.49
CA ILE A 32 3.58 -23.63 2.04
C ILE A 32 4.83 -24.44 1.67
N PRO A 33 6.07 -24.04 2.03
CA PRO A 33 7.25 -24.85 1.73
C PRO A 33 7.26 -26.20 2.43
N SER A 34 6.66 -26.31 3.63
CA SER A 34 6.62 -27.56 4.39
C SER A 34 5.69 -28.59 3.77
N VAL A 35 4.60 -28.16 3.13
CA VAL A 35 3.64 -29.04 2.45
C VAL A 35 4.09 -29.40 1.04
N ALA A 36 4.85 -28.51 0.39
CA ALA A 36 5.34 -28.72 -0.97
C ALA A 36 6.20 -30.00 -1.08
N THR A 37 5.68 -30.97 -1.84
CA THR A 37 6.36 -32.24 -2.17
C THR A 37 7.41 -32.06 -3.25
N GLU A 38 7.15 -31.16 -4.18
CA GLU A 38 8.07 -30.76 -5.24
C GLU A 38 8.56 -29.35 -4.94
N ARG A 39 9.85 -29.11 -5.16
CA ARG A 39 10.47 -27.82 -4.89
C ARG A 39 11.37 -27.42 -6.06
N ALA A 40 11.33 -26.15 -6.40
CA ALA A 40 12.28 -25.58 -7.33
C ALA A 40 13.71 -25.73 -6.80
N SER A 41 14.67 -25.91 -7.71
CA SER A 41 16.07 -25.95 -7.33
C SER A 41 16.54 -24.57 -6.86
N ALA A 42 17.48 -24.51 -5.91
CA ALA A 42 18.08 -23.24 -5.48
C ALA A 42 18.72 -22.48 -6.65
N LYS A 43 19.29 -23.21 -7.63
CA LYS A 43 19.78 -22.62 -8.87
C LYS A 43 18.66 -21.89 -9.61
N PHE A 44 17.51 -22.51 -9.79
CA PHE A 44 16.36 -21.85 -10.42
C PHE A 44 15.95 -20.59 -9.64
N VAL A 45 15.72 -20.71 -8.33
CA VAL A 45 15.24 -19.60 -7.49
C VAL A 45 16.18 -18.38 -7.52
N PHE A 46 17.49 -18.58 -7.51
CA PHE A 46 18.46 -17.47 -7.43
C PHE A 46 19.04 -17.01 -8.77
N THR A 47 18.87 -17.78 -9.84
CA THR A 47 19.51 -17.47 -11.15
C THR A 47 18.54 -17.37 -12.31
N ASN A 48 17.33 -17.92 -12.19
CA ASN A 48 16.34 -17.82 -13.25
C ASN A 48 15.71 -16.42 -13.25
N PHE A 49 15.84 -15.71 -14.38
CA PHE A 49 15.16 -14.45 -14.62
C PHE A 49 14.14 -14.68 -15.72
N ASN A 50 12.85 -14.76 -15.36
CA ASN A 50 11.80 -15.02 -16.33
C ASN A 50 11.62 -13.81 -17.25
N THR A 51 11.96 -13.97 -18.52
CA THR A 51 11.76 -12.95 -19.57
C THR A 51 10.51 -13.22 -20.40
N GLU A 52 9.94 -14.41 -20.31
CA GLU A 52 8.76 -14.80 -21.05
C GLU A 52 7.53 -14.25 -20.33
N ASN A 53 6.95 -13.20 -20.92
CA ASN A 53 5.73 -12.56 -20.45
C ASN A 53 4.73 -12.50 -21.61
N ALA A 54 3.45 -12.69 -21.31
CA ALA A 54 2.37 -12.49 -22.27
C ALA A 54 2.21 -11.00 -22.65
N ASP A 55 2.84 -10.11 -21.88
CA ASP A 55 2.73 -8.66 -21.97
C ASP A 55 3.58 -8.03 -23.09
N GLY A 56 4.26 -8.81 -23.91
CA GLY A 56 5.01 -8.32 -25.08
C GLY A 56 6.23 -7.46 -24.77
N ILE A 57 6.73 -7.49 -23.53
CA ILE A 57 7.91 -6.73 -23.10
C ILE A 57 9.18 -7.56 -23.35
N SER A 58 10.07 -7.04 -24.21
CA SER A 58 11.34 -7.71 -24.55
C SER A 58 12.56 -7.20 -23.78
N SER A 59 12.49 -5.99 -23.20
CA SER A 59 13.63 -5.35 -22.54
C SER A 59 13.84 -5.90 -21.12
N LYS A 60 14.90 -6.68 -20.91
CA LYS A 60 15.23 -7.25 -19.58
C LYS A 60 15.36 -6.19 -18.46
N PRO A 61 16.05 -5.04 -18.68
CA PRO A 61 16.08 -3.99 -17.68
C PRO A 61 14.70 -3.45 -17.34
N TYR A 62 13.81 -3.38 -18.33
CA TYR A 62 12.46 -2.89 -18.11
C TYR A 62 11.61 -3.89 -17.31
N ILE A 63 11.68 -5.18 -17.63
CA ILE A 63 11.04 -6.25 -16.84
C ILE A 63 11.52 -6.21 -15.38
N PHE A 64 12.82 -6.01 -15.16
CA PHE A 64 13.38 -5.87 -13.81
C PHE A 64 12.79 -4.68 -13.07
N LEU A 65 12.70 -3.50 -13.71
CA LEU A 65 12.13 -2.30 -13.12
C LEU A 65 10.62 -2.45 -12.82
N LEU A 66 9.87 -3.15 -13.68
CA LEU A 66 8.46 -3.46 -13.43
C LEU A 66 8.29 -4.39 -12.22
N GLY A 67 9.18 -5.37 -12.04
CA GLY A 67 9.20 -6.23 -10.86
C GLY A 67 9.37 -5.48 -9.52
N LEU A 68 9.99 -4.29 -9.53
CA LEU A 68 10.11 -3.44 -8.34
C LEU A 68 8.78 -2.82 -7.93
N LEU A 69 7.83 -2.62 -8.86
CA LEU A 69 6.56 -1.95 -8.59
C LEU A 69 5.71 -2.71 -7.58
N MET A 70 5.71 -4.05 -7.64
CA MET A 70 4.95 -4.87 -6.69
C MET A 70 5.48 -4.72 -5.26
N SER A 71 6.81 -4.75 -5.10
CA SER A 71 7.45 -4.48 -3.80
C SER A 71 7.09 -3.09 -3.28
N GLN A 72 7.13 -2.08 -4.16
CA GLN A 72 6.76 -0.71 -3.82
C GLN A 72 5.29 -0.61 -3.39
N TYR A 73 4.37 -1.26 -4.10
CA TYR A 73 2.94 -1.28 -3.73
C TYR A 73 2.71 -1.82 -2.32
N THR A 74 3.44 -2.87 -1.93
CA THR A 74 3.26 -3.53 -0.61
C THR A 74 3.82 -2.74 0.57
N LEU A 75 4.81 -1.86 0.37
CA LEU A 75 5.47 -1.11 1.44
C LEU A 75 4.83 0.28 1.64
N THR A 76 3.55 0.30 1.99
CA THR A 76 2.77 1.52 2.27
C THR A 76 2.18 1.51 3.68
N GLY A 77 1.80 2.69 4.21
CA GLY A 77 1.14 2.81 5.52
C GLY A 77 2.05 2.63 6.74
N TYR A 78 3.36 2.56 6.56
CA TYR A 78 4.34 2.48 7.67
C TYR A 78 4.30 3.71 8.58
N ASP A 79 3.79 4.84 8.07
CA ASP A 79 3.57 6.10 8.77
C ASP A 79 2.29 6.13 9.60
N ALA A 80 1.50 5.04 9.64
CA ALA A 80 0.37 4.90 10.55
C ALA A 80 0.74 5.21 12.01
N SER A 81 1.98 4.89 12.40
CA SER A 81 2.54 5.24 13.71
C SER A 81 2.58 6.75 13.98
N ALA A 82 2.68 7.59 12.95
CA ALA A 82 2.68 9.05 13.06
C ALA A 82 1.27 9.62 13.28
N TYR A 83 0.23 9.00 12.72
CA TYR A 83 -1.16 9.44 12.88
C TYR A 83 -1.80 8.94 14.19
N MET A 84 -1.21 7.93 14.83
CA MET A 84 -1.64 7.40 16.13
C MET A 84 -0.76 7.90 17.29
N THR A 85 -0.04 9.01 17.07
CA THR A 85 0.87 9.60 18.06
C THR A 85 0.15 10.07 19.32
N GLU A 86 -1.08 10.56 19.22
CA GLU A 86 -1.91 10.96 20.36
C GLU A 86 -2.18 9.81 21.35
N GLU A 87 -2.14 8.56 20.87
CA GLU A 87 -2.36 7.35 21.68
C GLU A 87 -1.02 6.65 22.06
N THR A 88 0.12 7.19 21.62
CA THR A 88 1.45 6.57 21.78
C THR A 88 2.24 7.21 22.93
N ARG A 89 2.77 6.38 23.84
CA ARG A 89 3.69 6.85 24.89
C ARG A 89 5.04 7.25 24.28
N GLU A 90 5.55 8.43 24.64
CA GLU A 90 6.80 8.99 24.09
C GLU A 90 6.80 9.00 22.55
N ALA A 91 5.72 9.55 21.98
CA ALA A 91 5.45 9.53 20.55
C ALA A 91 6.58 10.12 19.67
N ASP A 92 7.32 11.09 20.21
CA ASP A 92 8.48 11.74 19.61
C ASP A 92 9.69 10.82 19.38
N ILE A 93 9.81 9.76 20.18
CA ILE A 93 10.88 8.75 20.07
C ILE A 93 10.33 7.45 19.48
N ASN A 94 9.19 6.98 19.99
CA ASN A 94 8.61 5.69 19.63
C ASN A 94 7.92 5.71 18.27
N GLY A 95 7.41 6.87 17.81
CA GLY A 95 6.87 7.01 16.46
C GLY A 95 7.91 6.71 15.37
N PRO A 96 9.05 7.44 15.33
CA PRO A 96 10.12 7.18 14.36
C PRO A 96 10.71 5.76 14.45
N LYS A 97 10.93 5.25 15.66
CA LYS A 97 11.38 3.85 15.87
C LYS A 97 10.36 2.84 15.35
N GLY A 98 9.07 3.09 15.57
CA GLY A 98 7.97 2.28 15.04
C GLY A 98 8.02 2.19 13.53
N ILE A 99 8.14 3.32 12.84
CA ILE A 99 8.26 3.37 11.37
C ILE A 99 9.45 2.54 10.87
N ILE A 100 10.65 2.78 11.43
CA ILE A 100 11.88 2.10 10.97
C ILE A 100 11.81 0.59 11.26
N SER A 101 11.36 0.21 12.45
CA SER A 101 11.25 -1.20 12.82
C SER A 101 10.19 -1.93 11.99
N ALA A 102 9.04 -1.29 11.71
CA ALA A 102 8.01 -1.87 10.85
C ALA A 102 8.55 -2.13 9.43
N VAL A 103 9.26 -1.16 8.83
CA VAL A 103 9.86 -1.35 7.51
C VAL A 103 10.94 -2.45 7.55
N GLY A 104 11.83 -2.44 8.54
CA GLY A 104 12.89 -3.44 8.66
C GLY A 104 12.37 -4.87 8.84
N ILE A 105 11.36 -5.05 9.71
CA ILE A 105 10.72 -6.35 9.93
C ILE A 105 10.01 -6.82 8.65
N SER A 106 9.26 -5.93 7.98
CA SER A 106 8.58 -6.26 6.72
C SER A 106 9.56 -6.68 5.63
N VAL A 107 10.73 -6.06 5.53
CA VAL A 107 11.77 -6.48 4.57
C VAL A 107 12.25 -7.90 4.86
N ILE A 108 12.61 -8.22 6.11
CA ILE A 108 13.16 -9.53 6.47
C ILE A 108 12.10 -10.63 6.32
N VAL A 109 10.92 -10.41 6.92
CA VAL A 109 9.84 -11.40 6.93
C VAL A 109 9.22 -11.55 5.54
N GLY A 110 8.99 -10.43 4.84
CA GLY A 110 8.49 -10.42 3.46
C GLY A 110 9.45 -11.11 2.49
N TRP A 111 10.75 -10.87 2.62
CA TRP A 111 11.76 -11.57 1.82
C TRP A 111 11.75 -13.08 2.08
N GLY A 112 11.69 -13.50 3.35
CA GLY A 112 11.58 -14.92 3.72
C GLY A 112 10.29 -15.58 3.21
N TYR A 113 9.17 -14.87 3.27
CA TYR A 113 7.88 -15.30 2.75
C TYR A 113 7.92 -15.50 1.23
N ILE A 114 8.39 -14.50 0.48
CA ILE A 114 8.53 -14.58 -0.98
C ILE A 114 9.47 -15.71 -1.36
N LEU A 115 10.62 -15.82 -0.70
CA LEU A 115 11.59 -16.89 -0.95
C LEU A 115 10.93 -18.26 -0.75
N GLY A 116 10.20 -18.46 0.34
CA GLY A 116 9.47 -19.70 0.61
C GLY A 116 8.47 -20.06 -0.51
N ILE A 117 7.68 -19.09 -0.96
CA ILE A 117 6.73 -19.30 -2.06
C ILE A 117 7.46 -19.61 -3.37
N THR A 118 8.54 -18.90 -3.69
CA THR A 118 9.31 -19.14 -4.94
C THR A 118 9.88 -20.56 -4.99
N PHE A 119 10.23 -21.18 -3.85
CA PHE A 119 10.61 -22.59 -3.81
C PHE A 119 9.46 -23.55 -4.12
N ALA A 120 8.20 -23.14 -3.96
CA ALA A 120 7.02 -23.91 -4.32
C ALA A 120 6.55 -23.68 -5.77
N VAL A 121 7.14 -22.73 -6.49
CA VAL A 121 6.85 -22.45 -7.90
C VAL A 121 7.62 -23.41 -8.79
N THR A 122 6.91 -24.38 -9.39
CA THR A 122 7.52 -25.40 -10.26
C THR A 122 7.33 -25.13 -11.76
N ASP A 123 6.17 -24.63 -12.17
CA ASP A 123 5.84 -24.33 -13.58
C ASP A 123 5.21 -22.94 -13.72
N ILE A 124 6.00 -21.96 -14.17
CA ILE A 124 5.53 -20.58 -14.33
C ILE A 124 4.46 -20.46 -15.41
N HIS A 125 4.55 -21.23 -16.51
CA HIS A 125 3.59 -21.13 -17.62
C HIS A 125 2.23 -21.65 -17.20
N TYR A 126 2.17 -22.78 -16.50
CA TYR A 126 0.91 -23.31 -15.99
C TYR A 126 0.29 -22.37 -14.95
N LEU A 127 1.10 -21.79 -14.05
CA LEU A 127 0.60 -20.89 -13.01
C LEU A 127 0.01 -19.57 -13.55
N LEU A 128 0.52 -19.08 -14.68
CA LEU A 128 0.04 -17.86 -15.33
C LEU A 128 -1.04 -18.11 -16.39
N SER A 129 -1.35 -19.36 -16.71
CA SER A 129 -2.38 -19.70 -17.70
C SER A 129 -3.79 -19.38 -17.17
N GLU A 130 -4.59 -18.68 -17.98
CA GLU A 130 -6.00 -18.40 -17.67
C GLU A 130 -6.87 -19.67 -17.68
N ASP A 131 -6.38 -20.77 -18.27
CA ASP A 131 -7.10 -22.04 -18.38
C ASP A 131 -6.92 -22.94 -17.13
N ASN A 132 -6.15 -22.50 -16.14
CA ASN A 132 -5.92 -23.26 -14.90
C ASN A 132 -7.09 -23.14 -13.89
N ASP A 133 -7.02 -23.94 -12.82
CA ASP A 133 -8.09 -24.02 -11.79
C ASP A 133 -8.30 -22.65 -11.09
N ALA A 134 -7.27 -21.79 -11.05
CA ALA A 134 -7.30 -20.45 -10.48
C ALA A 134 -7.41 -19.30 -11.51
N GLY A 135 -7.70 -19.57 -12.79
CA GLY A 135 -7.89 -18.55 -13.82
C GLY A 135 -6.71 -17.57 -13.97
N GLY A 136 -5.47 -18.06 -13.89
CA GLY A 136 -4.26 -17.23 -14.02
C GLY A 136 -3.78 -16.54 -12.74
N TYR A 137 -4.49 -16.70 -11.61
CA TYR A 137 -4.02 -16.20 -10.31
C TYR A 137 -2.91 -17.09 -9.73
N ALA A 138 -1.66 -16.82 -10.12
CA ALA A 138 -0.50 -17.65 -9.81
C ALA A 138 -0.37 -18.07 -8.33
N ILE A 139 -0.55 -17.16 -7.37
CA ILE A 139 -0.42 -17.50 -5.95
C ILE A 139 -1.53 -18.44 -5.47
N ALA A 140 -2.75 -18.26 -5.98
CA ALA A 140 -3.88 -19.13 -5.67
C ALA A 140 -3.65 -20.54 -6.25
N GLU A 141 -3.15 -20.62 -7.48
CA GLU A 141 -2.81 -21.89 -8.11
C GLU A 141 -1.66 -22.60 -7.37
N VAL A 142 -0.58 -21.90 -7.01
CA VAL A 142 0.52 -22.48 -6.20
C VAL A 142 -0.02 -23.09 -4.92
N PHE A 143 -0.86 -22.35 -4.18
CA PHE A 143 -1.40 -22.84 -2.92
C PHE A 143 -2.31 -24.05 -3.12
N TYR A 144 -3.13 -24.04 -4.16
CA TYR A 144 -4.00 -25.17 -4.48
C TYR A 144 -3.19 -26.41 -4.86
N LEU A 145 -2.21 -26.29 -5.78
CA LEU A 145 -1.37 -27.39 -6.25
C LEU A 145 -0.51 -28.00 -5.16
N VAL A 146 0.10 -27.19 -4.29
CA VAL A 146 0.94 -27.68 -3.19
C VAL A 146 0.17 -28.65 -2.29
N PHE A 147 -1.08 -28.33 -1.95
CA PHE A 147 -1.91 -29.20 -1.14
C PHE A 147 -2.50 -30.38 -1.94
N LYS A 148 -2.91 -30.14 -3.19
CA LYS A 148 -3.43 -31.18 -4.09
C LYS A 148 -2.41 -32.29 -4.33
N ASN A 149 -1.15 -31.93 -4.58
CA ASN A 149 -0.07 -32.89 -4.82
C ASN A 149 0.30 -33.69 -3.56
N ARG A 150 0.21 -33.08 -2.37
CA ARG A 150 0.55 -33.75 -1.10
C ARG A 150 -0.57 -34.65 -0.57
N TYR A 151 -1.81 -34.17 -0.60
CA TYR A 151 -2.96 -34.76 0.11
C TYR A 151 -4.08 -35.22 -0.81
N GLY A 152 -3.94 -35.06 -2.14
CA GLY A 152 -4.97 -35.40 -3.11
C GLY A 152 -6.16 -34.43 -3.17
N ASN A 153 -6.15 -33.35 -2.38
CA ASN A 153 -7.15 -32.29 -2.40
C ASN A 153 -6.52 -30.92 -2.14
N GLY A 154 -7.09 -29.86 -2.70
CA GLY A 154 -6.59 -28.49 -2.56
C GLY A 154 -7.21 -27.69 -1.39
N ALA A 155 -7.92 -28.35 -0.46
CA ALA A 155 -8.66 -27.65 0.60
C ALA A 155 -7.77 -26.80 1.49
N GLY A 156 -6.54 -27.27 1.79
CA GLY A 156 -5.57 -26.48 2.55
C GLY A 156 -5.10 -25.23 1.83
N GLY A 157 -4.98 -25.27 0.50
CA GLY A 157 -4.68 -24.09 -0.31
C GLY A 157 -5.79 -23.04 -0.25
N ILE A 158 -7.06 -23.48 -0.26
CA ILE A 158 -8.22 -22.59 -0.08
C ILE A 158 -8.20 -21.95 1.31
N ILE A 159 -7.86 -22.72 2.37
CA ILE A 159 -7.72 -22.16 3.72
C ILE A 159 -6.61 -21.09 3.76
N CYS A 160 -5.48 -21.32 3.08
CA CYS A 160 -4.42 -20.32 2.96
C CYS A 160 -4.92 -19.03 2.29
N LEU A 161 -5.76 -19.13 1.26
CA LEU A 161 -6.39 -17.97 0.62
C LEU A 161 -7.36 -17.24 1.56
N VAL A 162 -8.11 -17.97 2.41
CA VAL A 162 -8.96 -17.36 3.44
C VAL A 162 -8.13 -16.57 4.45
N ILE A 163 -6.94 -17.06 4.83
CA ILE A 163 -6.02 -16.31 5.71
C ILE A 163 -5.65 -14.95 5.09
N ILE A 164 -5.31 -14.94 3.80
CA ILE A 164 -4.99 -13.71 3.05
C ILE A 164 -6.22 -12.81 2.94
N ALA A 165 -7.39 -13.36 2.61
CA ALA A 165 -8.62 -12.58 2.46
C ALA A 165 -9.01 -11.85 3.75
N VAL A 166 -8.88 -12.52 4.91
CA VAL A 166 -9.12 -11.90 6.22
C VAL A 166 -8.06 -10.83 6.53
N ALA A 167 -6.80 -11.05 6.16
CA ALA A 167 -5.75 -10.03 6.31
C ALA A 167 -6.03 -8.77 5.48
N ILE A 168 -6.45 -8.92 4.21
CA ILE A 168 -6.85 -7.81 3.33
C ILE A 168 -8.07 -7.06 3.91
N PHE A 169 -9.04 -7.80 4.45
CA PHE A 169 -10.21 -7.19 5.10
C PHE A 169 -9.80 -6.29 6.28
N PHE A 170 -8.90 -6.77 7.14
CA PHE A 170 -8.37 -5.97 8.24
C PHE A 170 -7.54 -4.78 7.75
N CYS A 171 -6.78 -4.93 6.67
CA CYS A 171 -6.09 -3.81 6.02
C CYS A 171 -7.08 -2.73 5.59
N GLY A 172 -8.16 -3.09 4.88
CA GLY A 172 -9.20 -2.15 4.47
C GLY A 172 -9.89 -1.45 5.65
N MET A 173 -10.16 -2.18 6.73
CA MET A 173 -10.71 -1.61 7.96
C MET A 173 -9.80 -0.53 8.55
N SER A 174 -8.50 -0.82 8.68
CA SER A 174 -7.48 0.11 9.18
C SER A 174 -7.32 1.33 8.28
N SER A 175 -7.27 1.12 6.96
CA SER A 175 -7.16 2.21 5.97
C SER A 175 -8.31 3.20 6.05
N VAL A 176 -9.55 2.72 6.16
CA VAL A 176 -10.73 3.59 6.30
C VAL A 176 -10.70 4.32 7.66
N THR A 177 -10.24 3.67 8.73
CA THR A 177 -10.06 4.31 10.04
C THR A 177 -9.07 5.47 9.95
N SER A 178 -7.87 5.23 9.42
CA SER A 178 -6.84 6.26 9.24
C SER A 178 -7.32 7.41 8.34
N ASN A 179 -7.95 7.09 7.21
CA ASN A 179 -8.45 8.10 6.27
C ASN A 179 -9.52 8.99 6.92
N SER A 180 -10.46 8.40 7.67
CA SER A 180 -11.52 9.17 8.33
C SER A 180 -10.99 10.12 9.41
N ARG A 181 -9.94 9.72 10.15
CA ARG A 181 -9.24 10.57 11.12
C ARG A 181 -8.51 11.73 10.43
N MET A 182 -7.87 11.46 9.29
CA MET A 182 -7.21 12.48 8.49
C MET A 182 -8.20 13.51 7.95
N VAL A 183 -9.33 13.06 7.38
CA VAL A 183 -10.41 13.95 6.92
C VAL A 183 -10.96 14.80 8.07
N PHE A 184 -11.16 14.21 9.26
CA PHE A 184 -11.57 14.95 10.44
C PHE A 184 -10.55 16.03 10.85
N ALA A 185 -9.26 15.70 10.91
CA ALA A 185 -8.20 16.64 11.27
C ALA A 185 -8.10 17.80 10.28
N PHE A 186 -8.11 17.53 8.98
CA PHE A 186 -8.13 18.59 7.96
C PHE A 186 -9.40 19.43 8.03
N SER A 187 -10.55 18.83 8.36
CA SER A 187 -11.80 19.57 8.54
C SER A 187 -11.82 20.42 9.80
N ARG A 188 -11.16 19.97 10.88
CA ARG A 188 -10.93 20.76 12.08
C ARG A 188 -10.15 22.04 11.77
N ASP A 189 -9.15 21.92 10.90
CA ASP A 189 -8.28 23.03 10.46
C ASP A 189 -8.93 23.86 9.33
N GLY A 190 -10.17 23.55 8.94
CA GLY A 190 -10.90 24.27 7.91
C GLY A 190 -10.41 23.99 6.48
N ALA A 191 -9.49 23.06 6.27
CA ALA A 191 -8.80 22.80 5.01
C ALA A 191 -9.66 22.14 3.92
N LEU A 192 -10.84 21.62 4.28
CA LEU A 192 -11.74 20.93 3.37
C LEU A 192 -13.02 21.74 3.07
N PRO A 193 -13.55 21.68 1.83
CA PRO A 193 -14.87 22.23 1.53
C PRO A 193 -15.92 21.52 2.39
N PHE A 194 -16.90 22.25 2.92
CA PHE A 194 -17.89 21.75 3.88
C PHE A 194 -17.29 21.19 5.18
N SER A 195 -16.13 21.69 5.61
CA SER A 195 -15.43 21.32 6.86
C SER A 195 -16.34 21.26 8.11
N SER A 196 -17.37 22.11 8.18
CA SER A 196 -18.35 22.11 9.27
C SER A 196 -19.16 20.82 9.42
N SER A 197 -19.35 20.06 8.33
CA SER A 197 -20.05 18.77 8.33
C SER A 197 -19.10 17.64 8.71
N TRP A 198 -17.90 17.63 8.14
CA TRP A 198 -16.90 16.58 8.32
C TRP A 198 -16.24 16.57 9.70
N ARG A 199 -16.19 17.73 10.38
CA ARG A 199 -15.66 17.87 11.75
C ARG A 199 -16.63 17.32 12.81
N LYS A 200 -17.87 16.99 12.50
CA LYS A 200 -18.83 16.52 13.52
C LYS A 200 -18.48 15.09 13.97
N VAL A 201 -18.26 14.93 15.28
CA VAL A 201 -18.08 13.63 15.95
C VAL A 201 -19.36 13.19 16.64
N ASN A 202 -19.58 11.88 16.72
CA ASN A 202 -20.71 11.30 17.46
C ASN A 202 -20.40 11.21 18.97
N LYS A 203 -21.34 10.67 19.76
CA LYS A 203 -21.18 10.42 21.20
C LYS A 203 -20.05 9.43 21.56
N GLN A 204 -19.50 8.74 20.57
CA GLN A 204 -18.43 7.73 20.72
C GLN A 204 -17.10 8.26 20.17
N GLU A 205 -16.99 9.58 19.94
CA GLU A 205 -15.80 10.27 19.43
C GLU A 205 -15.38 9.84 18.01
N VAL A 206 -16.30 9.24 17.25
CA VAL A 206 -16.07 8.81 15.87
C VAL A 206 -16.63 9.85 14.88
N PRO A 207 -15.84 10.31 13.89
CA PRO A 207 -16.31 11.23 12.85
C PRO A 207 -17.12 10.49 11.78
N ILE A 208 -18.39 10.14 12.08
CA ILE A 208 -19.25 9.31 11.22
C ILE A 208 -19.33 9.84 9.78
N TYR A 209 -19.50 11.16 9.59
CA TYR A 209 -19.61 11.74 8.25
C TYR A 209 -18.32 11.58 7.44
N ALA A 210 -17.15 11.72 8.08
CA ALA A 210 -15.85 11.47 7.45
C ALA A 210 -15.66 9.99 7.08
N VAL A 211 -16.15 9.07 7.92
CA VAL A 211 -16.13 7.62 7.63
C VAL A 211 -16.97 7.31 6.40
N TRP A 212 -18.21 7.80 6.33
CA TRP A 212 -19.09 7.55 5.18
C TRP A 212 -18.61 8.24 3.90
N LEU A 213 -18.03 9.44 3.99
CA LEU A 213 -17.36 10.06 2.85
C LEU A 213 -16.24 9.17 2.31
N SER A 214 -15.36 8.68 3.20
CA SER A 214 -14.26 7.78 2.85
C SER A 214 -14.78 6.52 2.14
N VAL A 215 -15.75 5.84 2.76
CA VAL A 215 -16.34 4.60 2.21
C VAL A 215 -17.03 4.86 0.88
N SER A 216 -17.74 5.97 0.72
CA SER A 216 -18.45 6.30 -0.52
C SER A 216 -17.48 6.54 -1.67
N ILE A 217 -16.39 7.30 -1.42
CA ILE A 217 -15.35 7.53 -2.44
C ILE A 217 -14.66 6.21 -2.79
N SER A 218 -14.25 5.41 -1.79
CA SER A 218 -13.64 4.10 -2.04
C SER A 218 -14.58 3.16 -2.80
N PHE A 219 -15.87 3.18 -2.52
CA PHE A 219 -16.87 2.40 -3.25
C PHE A 219 -17.00 2.85 -4.71
N CYS A 220 -17.09 4.16 -4.96
CA CYS A 220 -17.09 4.71 -6.33
C CYS A 220 -15.82 4.34 -7.10
N MET A 221 -14.65 4.37 -6.43
CA MET A 221 -13.41 3.92 -7.04
C MET A 221 -13.44 2.42 -7.34
N ALA A 222 -13.96 1.59 -6.43
CA ALA A 222 -14.09 0.15 -6.64
C ALA A 222 -15.06 -0.19 -7.79
N LEU A 223 -16.13 0.59 -8.02
CA LEU A 223 -17.06 0.38 -9.12
C LEU A 223 -16.39 0.42 -10.51
N THR A 224 -15.24 1.09 -10.64
CA THR A 224 -14.48 1.11 -11.91
C THR A 224 -14.05 -0.30 -12.36
N SER A 225 -13.86 -1.22 -11.40
CA SER A 225 -13.53 -2.62 -11.70
C SER A 225 -14.64 -3.39 -12.44
N LEU A 226 -15.91 -2.97 -12.33
CA LEU A 226 -17.00 -3.60 -13.09
C LEU A 226 -16.95 -3.24 -14.58
N GLY A 227 -16.36 -2.09 -14.92
CA GLY A 227 -16.27 -1.62 -16.30
C GLY A 227 -14.97 -2.04 -16.99
N SER A 228 -13.83 -1.90 -16.30
CA SER A 228 -12.51 -2.19 -16.86
C SER A 228 -11.49 -2.48 -15.76
N ILE A 229 -10.79 -3.61 -15.87
CA ILE A 229 -9.69 -3.95 -14.97
C ILE A 229 -8.53 -2.94 -15.08
N VAL A 230 -8.28 -2.43 -16.29
CA VAL A 230 -7.24 -1.43 -16.54
C VAL A 230 -7.56 -0.10 -15.88
N ALA A 231 -8.84 0.30 -15.88
CA ALA A 231 -9.27 1.47 -15.12
C ALA A 231 -9.05 1.29 -13.62
N PHE A 232 -9.35 0.09 -13.08
CA PHE A 232 -9.11 -0.22 -11.68
C PHE A 232 -7.61 -0.21 -11.32
N GLU A 233 -6.75 -0.82 -12.14
CA GLU A 233 -5.29 -0.84 -11.93
C GLU A 233 -4.68 0.57 -12.03
N ALA A 234 -5.18 1.41 -12.93
CA ALA A 234 -4.80 2.81 -12.99
C ALA A 234 -5.17 3.52 -11.68
N MET A 235 -6.37 3.30 -11.14
CA MET A 235 -6.80 3.86 -9.84
C MET A 235 -5.89 3.42 -8.68
N VAL A 236 -5.50 2.14 -8.65
CA VAL A 236 -4.56 1.60 -7.66
C VAL A 236 -3.18 2.26 -7.80
N SER A 237 -2.70 2.44 -9.03
CA SER A 237 -1.41 3.09 -9.31
C SER A 237 -1.42 4.57 -8.90
N ILE A 238 -2.51 5.29 -9.16
CA ILE A 238 -2.69 6.70 -8.73
C ILE A 238 -2.70 6.80 -7.21
N ALA A 239 -3.42 5.91 -6.52
CA ALA A 239 -3.46 5.89 -5.06
C ALA A 239 -2.05 5.68 -4.47
N THR A 240 -1.28 4.79 -5.08
CA THR A 240 0.10 4.48 -4.67
C THR A 240 1.03 5.67 -4.90
N ILE A 241 1.04 6.23 -6.12
CA ILE A 241 1.87 7.40 -6.45
C ILE A 241 1.48 8.61 -5.61
N GLY A 242 0.18 8.88 -5.46
CA GLY A 242 -0.33 10.00 -4.67
C GLY A 242 0.15 9.93 -3.22
N LEU A 243 0.12 8.74 -2.61
CA LEU A 243 0.63 8.52 -1.27
C LEU A 243 2.15 8.79 -1.20
N TYR A 244 2.93 8.27 -2.14
CA TYR A 244 4.38 8.49 -2.15
C TYR A 244 4.77 9.95 -2.41
N ILE A 245 4.05 10.65 -3.29
CA ILE A 245 4.23 12.10 -3.49
C ILE A 245 3.93 12.84 -2.19
N ALA A 246 2.84 12.48 -1.49
CA ALA A 246 2.51 13.06 -0.18
C ALA A 246 3.62 12.81 0.86
N TYR A 247 4.32 11.68 0.81
CA TYR A 247 5.49 11.42 1.65
C TYR A 247 6.73 12.22 1.23
N ALA A 248 6.96 12.36 -0.07
CA ALA A 248 8.14 13.05 -0.60
C ALA A 248 8.06 14.56 -0.40
N LEU A 249 6.88 15.18 -0.42
CA LEU A 249 6.72 16.63 -0.32
C LEU A 249 7.29 17.21 0.99
N PRO A 250 6.93 16.72 2.20
CA PRO A 250 7.54 17.18 3.44
C PRO A 250 9.06 16.95 3.48
N ILE A 251 9.52 15.81 2.96
CA ILE A 251 10.95 15.49 2.91
C ILE A 251 11.69 16.49 2.01
N PHE A 252 11.13 16.78 0.84
CA PHE A 252 11.65 17.74 -0.13
C PHE A 252 11.74 19.15 0.47
N PHE A 253 10.68 19.63 1.11
CA PHE A 253 10.69 20.94 1.76
C PHE A 253 11.68 21.00 2.94
N ARG A 254 11.84 19.90 3.68
CA ARG A 254 12.81 19.79 4.77
C ARG A 254 14.26 19.84 4.28
N VAL A 255 14.58 19.26 3.12
CA VAL A 255 15.96 19.31 2.57
C VAL A 255 16.27 20.54 1.73
N THR A 256 15.25 21.32 1.34
CA THR A 256 15.41 22.52 0.49
C THR A 256 15.14 23.82 1.26
N LEU A 257 13.88 24.12 1.56
CA LEU A 257 13.42 25.39 2.12
C LEU A 257 13.69 25.50 3.62
N ALA A 258 13.39 24.45 4.38
CA ALA A 258 13.44 24.47 5.83
C ALA A 258 14.75 23.91 6.41
N GLN A 259 15.76 23.66 5.58
CA GLN A 259 17.01 23.02 6.02
C GLN A 259 17.70 23.82 7.14
N LYS A 260 17.66 25.15 7.06
CA LYS A 260 18.32 26.05 8.03
C LYS A 260 17.49 26.28 9.29
N ASP A 261 16.16 26.21 9.17
CA ASP A 261 15.21 26.48 10.25
C ASP A 261 14.73 25.21 10.95
N PHE A 262 15.22 24.04 10.54
CA PHE A 262 14.84 22.76 11.10
C PHE A 262 15.38 22.59 12.52
N VAL A 263 14.46 22.48 13.49
CA VAL A 263 14.80 22.15 14.89
C VAL A 263 14.78 20.63 15.07
N PRO A 264 15.91 20.00 15.42
CA PRO A 264 15.98 18.58 15.74
C PRO A 264 15.05 18.18 16.89
N GLY A 265 14.25 17.14 16.68
CA GLY A 265 13.58 16.42 17.77
C GLY A 265 14.49 15.40 18.46
N PRO A 266 14.01 14.71 19.51
CA PRO A 266 14.77 13.70 20.25
C PRO A 266 15.29 12.55 19.37
N PHE A 267 14.57 12.22 18.30
CA PHE A 267 15.05 11.37 17.23
C PHE A 267 15.52 12.21 16.03
N ASN A 268 16.80 12.12 15.67
CA ASN A 268 17.35 12.80 14.50
C ASN A 268 18.46 11.98 13.83
N LEU A 269 18.46 11.96 12.49
CA LEU A 269 19.49 11.36 11.64
C LEU A 269 20.74 12.27 11.49
N GLY A 270 20.73 13.46 12.10
CA GLY A 270 21.82 14.43 12.02
C GLY A 270 22.14 14.81 10.58
N ARG A 271 23.43 14.77 10.23
CA ARG A 271 23.93 15.12 8.88
C ARG A 271 23.44 14.16 7.79
N TYR A 272 23.19 12.90 8.13
CA TYR A 272 22.67 11.92 7.16
C TYR A 272 21.23 12.21 6.76
N GLY A 273 20.49 13.01 7.54
CA GLY A 273 19.11 13.36 7.24
C GLY A 273 18.92 14.06 5.88
N VAL A 274 19.90 14.86 5.44
CA VAL A 274 19.83 15.55 4.14
C VAL A 274 20.07 14.58 2.99
N ILE A 275 21.07 13.70 3.12
CA ILE A 275 21.41 12.68 2.11
C ILE A 275 20.24 11.71 1.94
N VAL A 276 19.75 11.15 3.05
CA VAL A 276 18.60 10.24 3.05
C VAL A 276 17.36 10.93 2.47
N GLY A 277 17.16 12.22 2.77
CA GLY A 277 16.04 12.97 2.21
C GLY A 277 16.12 13.12 0.69
N TRP A 278 17.27 13.45 0.12
CA TRP A 278 17.45 13.51 -1.33
C TRP A 278 17.28 12.14 -2.00
N VAL A 279 17.83 11.08 -1.40
CA VAL A 279 17.64 9.71 -1.89
C VAL A 279 16.16 9.34 -1.91
N ALA A 280 15.41 9.67 -0.85
CA ALA A 280 13.97 9.40 -0.77
C ALA A 280 13.18 10.15 -1.85
N VAL A 281 13.46 11.45 -2.06
CA VAL A 281 12.78 12.26 -3.09
C VAL A 281 13.09 11.74 -4.49
N LEU A 282 14.35 11.43 -4.79
CA LEU A 282 14.75 10.88 -6.08
C LEU A 282 14.14 9.49 -6.31
N TRP A 283 14.07 8.66 -5.29
CA TRP A 283 13.41 7.36 -5.37
C TRP A 283 11.92 7.50 -5.69
N VAL A 284 11.22 8.40 -5.00
CA VAL A 284 9.80 8.68 -5.28
C VAL A 284 9.59 9.23 -6.69
N LEU A 285 10.51 10.05 -7.20
CA LEU A 285 10.46 10.50 -8.59
C LEU A 285 10.61 9.34 -9.57
N ILE A 286 11.58 8.44 -9.34
CA ILE A 286 11.82 7.27 -10.19
C ILE A 286 10.59 6.36 -10.20
N ILE A 287 10.06 5.97 -9.04
CA ILE A 287 8.88 5.09 -8.98
C ILE A 287 7.65 5.74 -9.60
N SER A 288 7.48 7.06 -9.47
CA SER A 288 6.35 7.77 -10.10
C SER A 288 6.41 7.70 -11.62
N ILE A 289 7.62 7.79 -12.18
CA ILE A 289 7.86 7.57 -13.62
C ILE A 289 7.58 6.12 -13.97
N LEU A 290 8.10 5.15 -13.22
CA LEU A 290 7.90 3.72 -13.53
C LEU A 290 6.42 3.31 -13.51
N PHE A 291 5.65 3.75 -12.51
CA PHE A 291 4.18 3.54 -12.46
C PHE A 291 3.43 4.24 -13.59
N SER A 292 4.07 5.19 -14.29
CA SER A 292 3.52 5.90 -15.44
C SER A 292 3.87 5.24 -16.78
N LEU A 293 4.78 4.27 -16.79
CA LEU A 293 5.19 3.58 -18.02
C LEU A 293 4.25 2.43 -18.39
N PRO A 294 4.21 1.99 -19.67
CA PRO A 294 3.32 0.92 -20.13
C PRO A 294 3.72 -0.45 -19.57
N VAL A 295 2.77 -1.16 -18.95
CA VAL A 295 3.02 -2.49 -18.37
C VAL A 295 2.80 -3.64 -19.35
N SER A 296 2.23 -3.36 -20.53
CA SER A 296 2.01 -4.34 -21.60
C SER A 296 2.05 -3.71 -22.99
N TYR A 297 2.36 -4.54 -23.98
CA TYR A 297 2.47 -4.21 -25.40
C TYR A 297 1.74 -5.28 -26.24
N PRO A 298 1.06 -4.87 -27.33
CA PRO A 298 0.97 -3.52 -27.89
C PRO A 298 0.09 -2.57 -27.04
N ILE A 299 0.39 -1.27 -27.10
CA ILE A 299 -0.39 -0.24 -26.41
C ILE A 299 -1.68 -0.01 -27.21
N THR A 300 -2.81 -0.37 -26.63
CA THR A 300 -4.16 -0.20 -27.13
C THR A 300 -4.99 0.57 -26.11
N MET A 301 -6.23 0.95 -26.44
CA MET A 301 -7.13 1.56 -25.46
C MET A 301 -7.42 0.65 -24.26
N GLU A 302 -7.28 -0.66 -24.44
CA GLU A 302 -7.51 -1.67 -23.40
C GLU A 302 -6.26 -1.99 -22.59
N THR A 303 -5.06 -1.57 -23.03
CA THR A 303 -3.78 -1.85 -22.35
C THR A 303 -3.02 -0.59 -21.94
N LEU A 304 -3.52 0.60 -22.32
CA LEU A 304 -2.91 1.87 -21.98
C LEU A 304 -2.92 2.09 -20.47
N ASN A 305 -1.74 2.39 -19.93
CA ASN A 305 -1.63 2.84 -18.55
C ASN A 305 -2.18 4.28 -18.42
N TYR A 306 -3.38 4.42 -17.86
CA TYR A 306 -4.06 5.71 -17.67
C TYR A 306 -3.55 6.53 -16.47
N THR A 307 -2.64 5.97 -15.68
CA THR A 307 -2.06 6.60 -14.49
C THR A 307 -1.51 8.02 -14.74
N PRO A 308 -0.71 8.29 -15.80
CA PRO A 308 -0.12 9.61 -16.02
C PRO A 308 -1.19 10.68 -16.27
N VAL A 309 -2.24 10.32 -17.01
CA VAL A 309 -3.36 11.20 -17.33
C VAL A 309 -4.08 11.60 -16.06
N ALA A 310 -4.41 10.61 -15.22
CA ALA A 310 -5.14 10.85 -14.00
C ALA A 310 -4.31 11.58 -12.94
N VAL A 311 -3.02 11.28 -12.78
CA VAL A 311 -2.10 12.05 -11.93
C VAL A 311 -2.02 13.50 -12.42
N GLY A 312 -1.90 13.72 -13.72
CA GLY A 312 -1.94 15.06 -14.32
C GLY A 312 -3.23 15.81 -14.01
N CYS A 313 -4.39 15.18 -14.20
CA CYS A 313 -5.69 15.75 -13.86
C CYS A 313 -5.80 16.09 -12.36
N LEU A 314 -5.34 15.21 -11.48
CA LEU A 314 -5.36 15.44 -10.03
C LEU A 314 -4.47 16.62 -9.63
N LEU A 315 -3.25 16.68 -10.16
CA LEU A 315 -2.33 17.80 -9.91
C LEU A 315 -2.92 19.12 -10.39
N ILE A 316 -3.52 19.15 -11.58
CA ILE A 316 -4.22 20.33 -12.10
C ILE A 316 -5.35 20.72 -11.14
N LEU A 317 -6.20 19.79 -10.71
CA LEU A 317 -7.30 20.08 -9.79
C LEU A 317 -6.80 20.66 -8.46
N VAL A 318 -5.77 20.07 -7.85
CA VAL A 318 -5.21 20.51 -6.57
C VAL A 318 -4.55 21.89 -6.71
N VAL A 319 -3.75 22.10 -7.74
CA VAL A 319 -3.07 23.39 -8.00
C VAL A 319 -4.09 24.48 -8.33
N SER A 320 -5.08 24.19 -9.18
CA SER A 320 -6.16 25.12 -9.49
C SER A 320 -6.96 25.46 -8.23
N PHE A 321 -7.32 24.48 -7.39
CA PHE A 321 -8.00 24.74 -6.12
C PHE A 321 -7.18 25.64 -5.20
N TRP A 322 -5.87 25.39 -5.07
CA TRP A 322 -4.97 26.20 -4.26
C TRP A 322 -4.87 27.65 -4.77
N LEU A 323 -4.70 27.82 -6.09
CA LEU A 323 -4.56 29.14 -6.73
C LEU A 323 -5.84 29.95 -6.71
N ILE A 324 -6.99 29.31 -6.92
CA ILE A 324 -8.30 29.97 -7.00
C ILE A 324 -8.86 30.27 -5.61
N SER A 325 -8.70 29.34 -4.66
CA SER A 325 -9.39 29.40 -3.37
C SER A 325 -8.42 29.24 -2.19
N GLY A 326 -7.74 28.10 -2.09
CA GLY A 326 -7.03 27.67 -0.88
C GLY A 326 -6.08 28.72 -0.30
N ARG A 327 -5.26 29.36 -1.15
CA ARG A 327 -4.26 30.35 -0.71
C ARG A 327 -4.85 31.61 -0.07
N HIS A 328 -6.14 31.89 -0.28
CA HIS A 328 -6.78 33.12 0.20
C HIS A 328 -7.35 32.98 1.61
N TRP A 329 -7.63 31.76 2.07
CA TRP A 329 -8.29 31.53 3.36
C TRP A 329 -7.58 30.52 4.26
N PHE A 330 -6.70 29.66 3.74
CA PHE A 330 -5.97 28.68 4.54
C PHE A 330 -4.84 29.34 5.33
N LYS A 331 -4.93 29.30 6.67
CA LYS A 331 -3.97 29.96 7.58
C LYS A 331 -2.96 29.00 8.22
N GLY A 332 -2.96 27.74 7.80
CA GLY A 332 -2.13 26.69 8.39
C GLY A 332 -2.82 25.94 9.54
N PRO A 333 -2.13 24.94 10.13
CA PRO A 333 -2.66 24.11 11.21
C PRO A 333 -2.93 24.93 12.47
N ILE A 334 -4.08 24.70 13.11
CA ILE A 334 -4.48 25.38 14.34
C ILE A 334 -3.84 24.64 15.51
N THR A 335 -2.88 25.28 16.19
CA THR A 335 -2.32 24.75 17.43
C THR A 335 -3.41 24.71 18.50
N THR A 336 -3.79 23.49 18.91
CA THR A 336 -4.64 23.30 20.08
C THR A 336 -3.71 23.24 21.29
N ILE A 337 -3.71 24.30 22.09
CA ILE A 337 -3.09 24.33 23.43
C ILE A 337 -4.05 23.64 24.40
#